data_AF-A0A974WUF4-F1
#
_entry.id   AF-A0A974WUF4-F1
#
_cell.length_a   1.000
_cell.length_b   1.000
_cell.length_c   1.000
_cell.angle_alpha   90.00
_cell.angle_beta   90.00
_cell.angle_gamma   90.00
#
_symmetry.space_group_name_H-M   'P 1'
#
loop_
_entity.id
_entity.type
_entity.pdbx_description
1 polymer ?
#
loop_
_entity_poly.entity_id
_entity_poly.type
_entity_poly.pdbx_seq_one_letter_code
_entity_poly.pdbx_strand_id
1 'polypeptide(L)'
;MKIKIAVLTDIHFRSDKSVFPPDNLDDLADVLLLRAVRRLNRYIRPDFVFIGGDLIEDPESEDAVELLGVLKKTLNLLQAPYTVIPGNHDGNEERFFKVFGRPEIKDINNFRLVPFVDEQLPGYKARRSEKDLQKMRQAAAEFKGTLIALQHVPVFPPEAGCCEYGCTNAAEICSVMRDNNYKVSLAGHYHAGFCYDAADGITYNACPALREKPFKYSIIEVDHLGQCSRIDEALAMPKELELCDHHIHTKLAYCNQNMDIARTERLAKAFNLRKIYVTEHTAHLYQSEKNYRENQYFYKGLNNSEIEDRTEEFFELHAGEASPNTGCGMELDYDIDGAPIIMPEINNKLEFRNGAVHCLASTASRAPMKEVEAEFLAQTQAVINSGVNALAHPFRIFRRRGKPLPRHLYEPVAEMLKAGNVAAELNFHANNPPLEFFRICIAKGVKISLGSDSHNLCQVGEFYPHLNFLKKIVTNQRLCDILLD
;
A
#
# COMPACT_ATOMS: atom_id res chain seq x y z
N MET A 1 -24.38 -2.20 -16.51
CA MET A 1 -23.03 -2.84 -16.46
C MET A 1 -21.99 -1.73 -16.41
N LYS A 2 -20.88 -1.93 -15.70
CA LYS A 2 -19.77 -0.96 -15.58
C LYS A 2 -18.43 -1.68 -15.69
N ILE A 3 -17.38 -0.96 -16.05
CA ILE A 3 -15.99 -1.38 -15.93
C ILE A 3 -15.26 -0.43 -14.97
N LYS A 4 -14.47 -1.00 -14.06
CA LYS A 4 -13.57 -0.26 -13.18
C LYS A 4 -12.13 -0.44 -13.64
N ILE A 5 -11.49 0.65 -14.04
CA ILE A 5 -10.12 0.69 -14.53
C ILE A 5 -9.26 1.45 -13.51
N ALA A 6 -8.18 0.85 -13.03
CA ALA A 6 -7.14 1.59 -12.33
C ALA A 6 -6.10 2.09 -13.33
N VAL A 7 -5.70 3.36 -13.22
CA VAL A 7 -4.67 3.97 -14.07
C VAL A 7 -3.48 4.37 -13.20
N LEU A 8 -2.33 3.76 -13.46
CA LEU A 8 -1.03 4.09 -12.86
C LEU A 8 -0.13 4.63 -13.96
N THR A 9 0.56 5.74 -13.75
CA THR A 9 1.36 6.38 -14.79
C THR A 9 2.46 7.22 -14.18
N ASP A 10 3.49 7.56 -14.96
CA ASP A 10 4.54 8.50 -14.58
C ASP A 10 5.18 8.07 -13.24
N ILE A 11 5.76 6.87 -13.26
CA ILE A 11 6.43 6.22 -12.13
C ILE A 11 7.86 6.75 -11.97
N HIS A 12 8.56 7.01 -13.08
CA HIS A 12 9.91 7.58 -13.14
C HIS A 12 10.94 6.89 -12.22
N PHE A 13 10.97 5.56 -12.24
CA PHE A 13 11.91 4.78 -11.44
C PHE A 13 13.36 5.04 -11.88
N ARG A 14 14.26 5.19 -10.89
CA ARG A 14 15.70 5.32 -11.09
C ARG A 14 16.47 4.56 -10.01
N SER A 15 17.68 4.09 -10.31
CA SER A 15 18.54 3.46 -9.29
C SER A 15 19.42 4.45 -8.53
N ASP A 16 19.78 5.58 -9.16
CA ASP A 16 20.71 6.55 -8.60
C ASP A 16 20.09 7.39 -7.49
N LYS A 17 20.76 7.38 -6.34
CA LYS A 17 20.36 8.07 -5.11
C LYS A 17 20.98 9.46 -4.97
N SER A 18 21.88 9.85 -5.87
CA SER A 18 22.82 10.95 -5.63
C SER A 18 22.29 12.34 -6.01
N VAL A 19 21.10 12.48 -6.61
CA VAL A 19 20.77 13.69 -7.39
C VAL A 19 19.52 14.48 -6.95
N PHE A 20 18.77 14.11 -5.90
CA PHE A 20 17.45 14.77 -5.68
C PHE A 20 17.18 15.29 -4.27
N PRO A 21 16.26 16.29 -4.15
CA PRO A 21 15.77 16.73 -2.85
C PRO A 21 15.25 15.54 -2.04
N PRO A 22 15.33 15.58 -0.70
CA PRO A 22 14.96 14.45 0.17
C PRO A 22 13.50 13.98 0.03
N ASP A 23 12.64 14.78 -0.61
CA ASP A 23 11.23 14.49 -0.82
C ASP A 23 10.92 13.78 -2.17
N ASN A 24 11.93 13.61 -3.04
CA ASN A 24 11.80 12.78 -4.23
C ASN A 24 11.97 11.29 -3.86
N LEU A 25 11.07 10.45 -4.37
CA LEU A 25 11.03 9.00 -4.16
C LEU A 25 11.27 8.19 -5.46
N ASP A 26 11.85 8.79 -6.49
CA ASP A 26 12.17 8.08 -7.74
C ASP A 26 13.05 6.82 -7.48
N ASP A 27 13.91 6.81 -6.45
CA ASP A 27 14.71 5.63 -6.05
C ASP A 27 13.93 4.57 -5.25
N LEU A 28 12.69 4.89 -4.86
CA LEU A 28 11.73 4.03 -4.18
C LEU A 28 10.43 3.88 -4.99
N ALA A 29 10.46 4.18 -6.30
CA ALA A 29 9.26 4.10 -7.13
C ALA A 29 8.74 2.65 -7.27
N ASP A 30 9.63 1.66 -7.18
CA ASP A 30 9.26 0.24 -7.07
C ASP A 30 8.45 -0.05 -5.79
N VAL A 31 8.79 0.59 -4.66
CA VAL A 31 8.06 0.52 -3.40
C VAL A 31 6.67 1.17 -3.52
N LEU A 32 6.58 2.35 -4.14
CA LEU A 32 5.32 3.04 -4.42
C LEU A 32 4.41 2.18 -5.31
N LEU A 33 4.96 1.64 -6.40
CA LEU A 33 4.23 0.76 -7.30
C LEU A 33 3.76 -0.51 -6.58
N LEU A 34 4.61 -1.16 -5.79
CA LEU A 34 4.24 -2.36 -5.04
C LEU A 34 3.11 -2.06 -4.03
N ARG A 35 3.15 -0.90 -3.36
CA ARG A 35 2.08 -0.45 -2.47
C ARG A 35 0.76 -0.29 -3.23
N ALA A 36 0.77 0.40 -4.37
CA ALA A 36 -0.40 0.56 -5.22
C ALA A 36 -0.95 -0.80 -5.68
N VAL A 37 -0.11 -1.69 -6.22
CA VAL A 37 -0.49 -3.04 -6.65
C VAL A 37 -1.13 -3.85 -5.52
N ARG A 38 -0.55 -3.84 -4.32
CA ARG A 38 -1.11 -4.54 -3.14
C ARG A 38 -2.47 -3.97 -2.74
N ARG A 39 -2.63 -2.64 -2.78
CA ARG A 39 -3.91 -1.96 -2.49
C ARG A 39 -4.97 -2.30 -3.53
N LEU A 40 -4.60 -2.29 -4.82
CA LEU A 40 -5.45 -2.69 -5.94
C LEU A 40 -5.97 -4.12 -5.75
N ASN A 41 -5.08 -5.08 -5.53
CA ASN A 41 -5.46 -6.48 -5.36
C ASN A 41 -6.36 -6.71 -4.13
N ARG A 42 -6.02 -6.09 -3.00
CA ARG A 42 -6.68 -6.41 -1.74
C ARG A 42 -8.02 -5.71 -1.56
N TYR A 43 -8.10 -4.43 -1.92
CA TYR A 43 -9.22 -3.55 -1.52
C TYR A 43 -10.02 -2.99 -2.69
N ILE A 44 -9.37 -2.58 -3.78
CA ILE A 44 -10.07 -1.88 -4.88
C ILE A 44 -10.64 -2.86 -5.90
N ARG A 45 -9.85 -3.88 -6.25
CA ARG A 45 -10.17 -4.96 -7.19
C ARG A 45 -10.74 -4.42 -8.50
N PRO A 46 -9.94 -3.69 -9.30
CA PRO A 46 -10.38 -3.22 -10.60
C PRO A 46 -10.61 -4.40 -11.56
N ASP A 47 -11.43 -4.18 -12.58
CA ASP A 47 -11.62 -5.13 -13.68
C ASP A 47 -10.42 -5.10 -14.64
N PHE A 48 -9.70 -3.98 -14.69
CA PHE A 48 -8.53 -3.77 -15.54
C PHE A 48 -7.55 -2.77 -14.92
N VAL A 49 -6.26 -2.91 -15.24
CA VAL A 49 -5.24 -1.91 -14.89
C VAL A 49 -4.53 -1.40 -16.15
N PHE A 50 -4.53 -0.09 -16.33
CA PHE A 50 -3.78 0.58 -17.37
C PHE A 50 -2.52 1.21 -16.77
N ILE A 51 -1.35 0.87 -17.33
CA ILE A 51 -0.08 1.48 -16.99
C ILE A 51 0.32 2.44 -18.12
N GLY A 52 0.27 3.74 -17.83
CA GLY A 52 0.20 4.83 -18.80
C GLY A 52 1.53 5.37 -19.32
N GLY A 53 2.65 4.67 -19.15
CA GLY A 53 3.98 5.11 -19.60
C GLY A 53 4.77 5.92 -18.58
N ASP A 54 5.98 6.30 -18.96
CA ASP A 54 6.99 6.96 -18.14
C ASP A 54 7.31 6.16 -16.87
N LEU A 55 7.73 4.91 -17.09
CA LEU A 55 8.00 3.96 -16.01
C LEU A 55 9.36 4.19 -15.36
N ILE A 56 10.36 4.55 -16.16
CA ILE A 56 11.71 4.90 -15.71
C ILE A 56 11.98 6.37 -16.00
N GLU A 57 12.95 6.98 -15.32
CA GLU A 57 13.31 8.38 -15.56
C GLU A 57 14.23 8.54 -16.77
N ASP A 58 15.30 7.74 -16.83
CA ASP A 58 16.35 7.87 -17.86
C ASP A 58 16.39 6.62 -18.72
N PRO A 59 15.88 6.66 -19.97
CA PRO A 59 15.91 5.52 -20.85
C PRO A 59 17.30 5.20 -21.40
N GLU A 60 18.25 6.13 -21.32
CA GLU A 60 19.61 5.95 -21.84
C GLU A 60 20.58 5.44 -20.77
N SER A 61 20.11 5.28 -19.53
CA SER A 61 20.92 4.70 -18.45
C SER A 61 21.28 3.24 -18.74
N GLU A 62 22.46 2.82 -18.27
CA GLU A 62 22.96 1.45 -18.48
C GLU A 62 22.04 0.38 -17.85
N ASP A 63 21.30 0.75 -16.81
CA ASP A 63 20.39 -0.10 -16.06
C ASP A 63 18.92 0.01 -16.48
N ALA A 64 18.57 0.79 -17.52
CA ALA A 64 17.18 1.03 -17.94
C ALA A 64 16.38 -0.28 -18.13
N VAL A 65 16.96 -1.31 -18.74
CA VAL A 65 16.31 -2.61 -18.94
C VAL A 65 16.10 -3.36 -17.63
N GLU A 66 17.04 -3.24 -16.69
CA GLU A 66 16.93 -3.84 -15.36
C GLU A 66 15.80 -3.17 -14.57
N LEU A 67 15.74 -1.83 -14.57
CA LEU A 67 14.70 -1.05 -13.91
C LEU A 67 13.30 -1.43 -14.44
N LEU A 68 13.12 -1.47 -15.76
CA LEU A 68 11.86 -1.95 -16.37
C LEU A 68 11.54 -3.39 -15.95
N GLY A 69 12.56 -4.25 -15.82
CA GLY A 69 12.43 -5.62 -15.33
C GLY A 69 11.97 -5.70 -13.87
N VAL A 70 12.44 -4.81 -13.00
CA VAL A 70 11.98 -4.69 -11.61
C VAL A 70 10.50 -4.31 -11.58
N LEU A 71 10.11 -3.27 -12.32
CA LEU A 71 8.71 -2.83 -12.40
C LEU A 71 7.80 -3.91 -12.97
N LYS A 72 8.26 -4.64 -14.01
CA LYS A 72 7.53 -5.78 -14.56
C LYS A 72 7.28 -6.88 -13.52
N LYS A 73 8.26 -7.22 -12.69
CA LYS A 73 8.07 -8.21 -11.61
C LYS A 73 6.96 -7.76 -10.65
N THR A 74 6.91 -6.47 -10.31
CA THR A 74 5.86 -5.91 -9.46
C THR A 74 4.49 -5.91 -10.15
N LEU A 75 4.41 -5.50 -11.42
CA LEU A 75 3.16 -5.51 -12.19
C LEU A 75 2.61 -6.92 -12.41
N ASN A 76 3.47 -7.93 -12.54
CA ASN A 76 3.06 -9.34 -12.60
C ASN A 76 2.36 -9.85 -11.33
N LEU A 77 2.40 -9.10 -10.22
CA LEU A 77 1.64 -9.43 -9.02
C LEU A 77 0.16 -8.98 -9.11
N LEU A 78 -0.21 -8.17 -10.11
CA LEU A 78 -1.60 -7.76 -10.31
C LEU A 78 -2.50 -8.98 -10.56
N GLN A 79 -3.61 -9.03 -9.85
CA GLN A 79 -4.64 -10.06 -10.05
C GLN A 79 -5.59 -9.71 -11.20
N ALA A 80 -5.77 -8.42 -11.47
CA ALA A 80 -6.53 -7.92 -12.61
C ALA A 80 -5.68 -7.97 -13.89
N PRO A 81 -6.28 -8.22 -15.06
CA PRO A 81 -5.58 -8.06 -16.33
C PRO A 81 -5.09 -6.62 -16.50
N TYR A 82 -3.90 -6.46 -17.08
CA TYR A 82 -3.31 -5.15 -17.30
C TYR A 82 -2.69 -4.98 -18.68
N THR A 83 -2.55 -3.74 -19.13
CA THR A 83 -1.75 -3.37 -20.32
C THR A 83 -0.82 -2.23 -19.94
N VAL A 84 0.37 -2.26 -20.52
CA VAL A 84 1.40 -1.25 -20.38
C VAL A 84 1.70 -0.67 -21.76
N ILE A 85 1.85 0.65 -21.84
CA ILE A 85 2.36 1.33 -23.02
C ILE A 85 3.61 2.13 -22.62
N PRO A 86 4.55 2.38 -23.54
CA PRO A 86 5.69 3.25 -23.27
C PRO A 86 5.28 4.72 -23.26
N GLY A 87 5.96 5.51 -22.44
CA GLY A 87 6.00 6.96 -22.52
C GLY A 87 7.30 7.50 -23.12
N ASN A 88 7.48 8.82 -23.10
CA ASN A 88 8.71 9.45 -23.65
C ASN A 88 9.97 9.21 -22.81
N HIS A 89 9.84 8.84 -21.55
CA HIS A 89 10.96 8.45 -20.71
C HIS A 89 11.29 6.95 -20.78
N ASP A 90 10.53 6.13 -21.50
CA ASP A 90 10.78 4.68 -21.60
C ASP A 90 11.71 4.28 -22.76
N GLY A 91 12.07 5.25 -23.61
CA GLY A 91 13.04 5.10 -24.68
C GLY A 91 12.54 4.27 -25.86
N ASN A 92 13.45 3.50 -26.47
CA ASN A 92 13.15 2.74 -27.67
C ASN A 92 12.02 1.71 -27.48
N GLU A 93 10.99 1.79 -28.33
CA GLU A 93 9.80 0.93 -28.29
C GLU A 93 10.10 -0.57 -28.40
N GLU A 94 11.00 -0.99 -29.30
CA GLU A 94 11.32 -2.42 -29.45
C GLU A 94 11.99 -2.99 -28.20
N ARG A 95 12.86 -2.19 -27.56
CA ARG A 95 13.47 -2.55 -26.27
C ARG A 95 12.39 -2.66 -25.19
N PHE A 96 11.47 -1.70 -25.13
CA PHE A 96 10.36 -1.72 -24.18
C PHE A 96 9.44 -2.94 -24.39
N PHE A 97 9.08 -3.25 -25.63
CA PHE A 97 8.22 -4.39 -25.97
C PHE A 97 8.89 -5.75 -25.75
N LYS A 98 10.23 -5.84 -25.75
CA LYS A 98 10.91 -7.06 -25.28
C LYS A 98 10.64 -7.32 -23.79
N VAL A 99 10.46 -6.26 -23.00
CA VAL A 99 10.10 -6.37 -21.58
C VAL A 99 8.59 -6.59 -21.43
N PHE A 100 7.74 -5.69 -21.92
CA PHE A 100 6.29 -5.73 -21.61
C PHE A 100 5.41 -6.43 -22.64
N GLY A 101 5.93 -6.77 -23.81
CA GLY A 101 5.13 -7.15 -24.97
C GLY A 101 4.50 -5.94 -25.65
N ARG A 102 3.98 -6.14 -26.88
CA ARG A 102 3.23 -5.09 -27.57
C ARG A 102 1.82 -4.97 -26.98
N PRO A 103 1.29 -3.75 -26.82
CA PRO A 103 -0.04 -3.57 -26.29
C PRO A 103 -1.10 -3.97 -27.33
N GLU A 104 -2.01 -4.86 -26.93
CA GLU A 104 -3.09 -5.37 -27.76
C GLU A 104 -4.44 -4.78 -27.36
N ILE A 105 -5.40 -4.77 -28.31
CA ILE A 105 -6.79 -4.43 -28.02
C ILE A 105 -7.36 -5.49 -27.08
N LYS A 106 -8.06 -5.05 -26.03
CA LYS A 106 -8.68 -5.95 -25.05
C LYS A 106 -10.16 -5.67 -24.92
N ASP A 107 -10.95 -6.73 -24.96
CA ASP A 107 -12.39 -6.67 -24.71
C ASP A 107 -12.67 -7.21 -23.29
N ILE A 108 -13.39 -6.41 -22.51
CA ILE A 108 -13.85 -6.77 -21.16
C ILE A 108 -15.34 -6.49 -21.12
N ASN A 109 -16.15 -7.55 -21.14
CA ASN A 109 -17.60 -7.46 -21.29
C ASN A 109 -17.96 -6.63 -22.55
N ASN A 110 -18.74 -5.55 -22.40
CA ASN A 110 -19.13 -4.65 -23.50
C ASN A 110 -18.18 -3.45 -23.68
N PHE A 111 -16.97 -3.51 -23.13
CA PHE A 111 -15.97 -2.45 -23.23
C PHE A 111 -14.78 -2.94 -24.05
N ARG A 112 -14.33 -2.11 -24.99
CA ARG A 112 -13.13 -2.37 -25.81
C ARG A 112 -12.08 -1.31 -25.50
N LEU A 113 -10.96 -1.76 -24.95
CA LEU A 113 -9.82 -0.94 -24.61
C LEU A 113 -8.81 -0.97 -25.77
N VAL A 114 -8.52 0.19 -26.33
CA VAL A 114 -7.72 0.33 -27.55
C VAL A 114 -6.45 1.13 -27.23
N PRO A 115 -5.28 0.49 -27.14
CA PRO A 115 -4.03 1.18 -26.84
C PRO A 115 -3.42 1.84 -28.07
N PHE A 116 -2.78 2.97 -27.88
CA PHE A 116 -2.02 3.72 -28.88
C PHE A 116 -0.61 4.02 -28.36
N VAL A 117 0.36 3.85 -29.24
CA VAL A 117 1.75 4.28 -29.03
C VAL A 117 1.99 5.36 -30.07
N ASP A 118 1.69 6.59 -29.67
CA ASP A 118 1.71 7.75 -30.56
C ASP A 118 3.17 8.17 -30.87
N GLU A 119 3.39 8.73 -32.06
CA GLU A 119 4.71 9.19 -32.49
C GLU A 119 5.19 10.33 -31.60
N GLN A 120 6.32 10.13 -30.90
CA GLN A 120 6.89 11.15 -30.01
C GLN A 120 7.51 12.30 -30.81
N LEU A 121 7.25 13.53 -30.36
CA LEU A 121 7.71 14.77 -30.97
C LEU A 121 8.48 15.64 -29.96
N PRO A 122 9.35 16.55 -30.42
CA PRO A 122 10.06 17.48 -29.54
C PRO A 122 9.11 18.27 -28.61
N GLY A 123 9.60 18.56 -27.41
CA GLY A 123 8.84 19.27 -26.38
C GLY A 123 7.81 18.38 -25.68
N TYR A 124 8.06 17.08 -25.60
CA TYR A 124 7.19 16.11 -24.91
C TYR A 124 5.77 16.10 -25.49
N LYS A 125 5.68 16.21 -26.81
CA LYS A 125 4.42 16.13 -27.56
C LYS A 125 4.34 14.79 -28.25
N ALA A 126 3.16 14.45 -28.75
CA ALA A 126 3.01 13.32 -29.65
C ALA A 126 2.12 13.66 -30.85
N ARG A 127 2.12 12.79 -31.84
CA ARG A 127 1.19 12.81 -32.96
C ARG A 127 0.63 11.41 -33.18
N ARG A 128 -0.69 11.29 -33.29
CA ARG A 128 -1.30 10.02 -33.69
C ARG A 128 -1.11 9.81 -35.18
N SER A 129 -0.49 8.69 -35.54
CA SER A 129 -0.21 8.36 -36.93
C SER A 129 -1.49 8.06 -37.71
N GLU A 130 -1.46 8.18 -39.04
CA GLU A 130 -2.60 7.79 -39.89
C GLU A 130 -2.94 6.29 -39.74
N LYS A 131 -1.91 5.45 -39.55
CA LYS A 131 -2.08 4.03 -39.25
C LYS A 131 -2.87 3.81 -37.96
N ASP A 132 -2.62 4.61 -36.94
CA ASP A 132 -3.34 4.51 -35.65
C ASP A 132 -4.73 5.14 -35.71
N LEU A 133 -4.95 6.18 -36.51
CA LEU A 133 -6.29 6.67 -36.82
C LEU A 133 -7.12 5.60 -37.56
N GLN A 134 -6.51 4.85 -38.48
CA GLN A 134 -7.16 3.70 -39.12
C GLN A 134 -7.44 2.58 -38.13
N LYS A 135 -6.51 2.30 -37.20
CA LYS A 135 -6.73 1.37 -36.09
C LYS A 135 -7.93 1.79 -35.23
N MET A 136 -8.13 3.09 -34.96
CA MET A 136 -9.31 3.59 -34.24
C MET A 136 -10.62 3.24 -34.97
N ARG A 137 -10.67 3.50 -36.28
CA ARG A 137 -11.85 3.19 -37.11
C ARG A 137 -12.12 1.69 -37.16
N GLN A 138 -11.07 0.90 -37.33
CA GLN A 138 -11.16 -0.57 -37.36
C GLN A 138 -11.59 -1.16 -36.02
N ALA A 139 -11.15 -0.60 -34.89
CA ALA A 139 -11.55 -1.07 -33.57
C ALA A 139 -13.05 -0.89 -33.31
N ALA A 140 -13.67 0.11 -33.94
CA ALA A 140 -15.11 0.35 -33.90
C ALA A 140 -15.91 -0.49 -34.90
N ALA A 141 -15.27 -0.99 -35.95
CA ALA A 141 -15.94 -1.82 -36.94
C ALA A 141 -16.54 -3.07 -36.27
N GLU A 142 -17.84 -3.28 -36.49
CA GLU A 142 -18.62 -4.41 -35.98
C GLU A 142 -18.71 -4.50 -34.43
N PHE A 143 -18.21 -3.50 -33.70
CA PHE A 143 -18.28 -3.44 -32.24
C PHE A 143 -19.40 -2.52 -31.78
N LYS A 144 -20.34 -3.05 -30.99
CA LYS A 144 -21.51 -2.31 -30.49
C LYS A 144 -21.34 -1.78 -29.05
N GLY A 145 -20.21 -2.09 -28.42
CA GLY A 145 -19.93 -1.69 -27.05
C GLY A 145 -19.31 -0.29 -26.94
N THR A 146 -18.81 0.01 -25.75
CA THR A 146 -18.14 1.27 -25.43
C THR A 146 -16.64 1.16 -25.72
N LEU A 147 -16.11 2.09 -26.51
CA LEU A 147 -14.68 2.16 -26.82
C LEU A 147 -13.95 3.12 -25.88
N ILE A 148 -12.79 2.68 -25.40
CA ILE A 148 -11.92 3.42 -24.48
C ILE A 148 -10.53 3.50 -25.12
N ALA A 149 -10.05 4.70 -25.39
CA ALA A 149 -8.70 4.94 -25.91
C ALA A 149 -7.69 4.99 -24.74
N LEU A 150 -6.57 4.29 -24.89
CA LEU A 150 -5.47 4.30 -23.93
C LEU A 150 -4.22 4.84 -24.64
N GLN A 151 -3.62 5.91 -24.14
CA GLN A 151 -2.37 6.47 -24.69
C GLN A 151 -1.54 7.10 -23.59
N HIS A 152 -0.28 7.44 -23.85
CA HIS A 152 0.57 8.08 -22.85
C HIS A 152 0.35 9.59 -22.86
N VAL A 153 0.57 10.22 -24.01
CA VAL A 153 0.35 11.67 -24.20
C VAL A 153 -1.15 11.98 -24.30
N PRO A 154 -1.69 12.90 -23.48
CA PRO A 154 -3.10 13.22 -23.46
C PRO A 154 -3.58 13.93 -24.73
N VAL A 155 -4.82 13.60 -25.11
CA VAL A 155 -5.58 14.32 -26.13
C VAL A 155 -6.34 15.43 -25.42
N PHE A 156 -5.97 16.69 -25.69
CA PHE A 156 -6.70 17.86 -25.23
C PHE A 156 -7.66 18.32 -26.33
N PRO A 157 -8.99 18.21 -26.12
CA PRO A 157 -9.97 18.71 -27.09
C PRO A 157 -9.77 20.22 -27.33
N PRO A 158 -9.97 20.73 -28.56
CA PRO A 158 -9.82 22.16 -28.85
C PRO A 158 -10.61 23.07 -27.90
N GLU A 159 -11.77 22.62 -27.44
CA GLU A 159 -12.66 23.33 -26.53
C GLU A 159 -12.16 23.39 -25.08
N ALA A 160 -11.27 22.47 -24.69
CA ALA A 160 -10.64 22.45 -23.37
C ALA A 160 -9.39 23.35 -23.28
N GLY A 161 -8.97 23.92 -24.43
CA GLY A 161 -7.71 24.64 -24.56
C GLY A 161 -6.52 23.74 -24.91
N CYS A 162 -5.42 24.35 -25.36
CA CYS A 162 -4.20 23.61 -25.69
C CYS A 162 -3.29 23.51 -24.46
N CYS A 163 -2.80 22.30 -24.19
CA CYS A 163 -1.64 22.09 -23.32
C CYS A 163 -0.38 21.94 -24.19
N GLU A 164 0.75 22.43 -23.71
CA GLU A 164 2.04 22.28 -24.40
C GLU A 164 2.52 20.81 -24.45
N TYR A 165 1.92 19.93 -23.65
CA TYR A 165 2.29 18.53 -23.53
C TYR A 165 1.23 17.58 -24.14
N GLY A 166 0.47 18.05 -25.13
CA GLY A 166 -0.62 17.28 -25.75
C GLY A 166 -0.31 16.71 -27.13
N CYS A 167 -1.23 15.91 -27.67
CA CYS A 167 -1.19 15.49 -29.06
C CYS A 167 -1.32 16.69 -30.02
N THR A 168 -0.40 16.83 -30.97
CA THR A 168 -0.39 17.92 -31.96
C THR A 168 -1.56 17.88 -32.94
N ASN A 169 -2.10 16.69 -33.23
CA ASN A 169 -3.29 16.49 -34.05
C ASN A 169 -4.54 16.15 -33.22
N ALA A 170 -4.67 16.71 -32.01
CA ALA A 170 -5.80 16.43 -31.11
C ALA A 170 -7.18 16.65 -31.76
N ALA A 171 -7.36 17.68 -32.58
CA ALA A 171 -8.63 17.93 -33.28
C ALA A 171 -9.04 16.78 -34.22
N GLU A 172 -8.07 16.22 -34.94
CA GLU A 172 -8.28 15.06 -35.82
C GLU A 172 -8.63 13.82 -34.99
N ILE A 173 -7.88 13.56 -33.90
CA ILE A 173 -8.15 12.45 -33.00
C ILE A 173 -9.57 12.55 -32.40
N CYS A 174 -9.95 13.73 -31.91
CA CYS A 174 -11.29 13.99 -31.36
C CYS A 174 -12.38 13.73 -32.41
N SER A 175 -12.18 14.15 -33.67
CA SER A 175 -13.12 13.86 -34.76
C SER A 175 -13.29 12.36 -34.96
N VAL A 176 -12.19 11.61 -35.05
CA VAL A 176 -12.25 10.15 -35.24
C VAL A 176 -12.93 9.48 -34.05
N MET A 177 -12.63 9.90 -32.82
CA MET A 177 -13.28 9.38 -31.61
C MET A 177 -14.80 9.56 -31.66
N ARG A 178 -15.25 10.78 -32.01
CA ARG A 178 -16.66 11.12 -32.13
C ARG A 178 -17.37 10.28 -33.19
N ASP A 179 -16.78 10.16 -34.37
CA ASP A 179 -17.37 9.43 -35.50
C ASP A 179 -17.43 7.91 -35.27
N ASN A 180 -16.62 7.40 -34.33
CA ASN A 180 -16.47 5.96 -34.07
C ASN A 180 -16.92 5.54 -32.67
N ASN A 181 -17.74 6.37 -31.99
CA ASN A 181 -18.37 6.05 -30.70
C ASN A 181 -17.37 5.70 -29.58
N TYR A 182 -16.19 6.31 -29.58
CA TYR A 182 -15.36 6.36 -28.38
C TYR A 182 -16.05 7.20 -27.31
N LYS A 183 -15.89 6.82 -26.05
CA LYS A 183 -16.51 7.53 -24.91
C LYS A 183 -15.51 8.01 -23.89
N VAL A 184 -14.34 7.37 -23.82
CA VAL A 184 -13.32 7.72 -22.83
C VAL A 184 -11.94 7.69 -23.47
N SER A 185 -11.13 8.68 -23.12
CA SER A 185 -9.70 8.74 -23.43
C SER A 185 -8.92 8.77 -22.12
N LEU A 186 -8.00 7.83 -21.93
CA LEU A 186 -7.18 7.68 -20.72
C LEU A 186 -5.71 7.88 -21.06
N ALA A 187 -5.07 8.80 -20.35
CA ALA A 187 -3.68 9.17 -20.53
C ALA A 187 -2.94 9.39 -19.20
N GLY A 188 -1.62 9.51 -19.30
CA GLY A 188 -0.72 10.00 -18.25
C GLY A 188 -0.11 11.33 -18.63
N HIS A 189 1.21 11.49 -18.42
CA HIS A 189 2.10 12.52 -18.95
C HIS A 189 1.91 13.93 -18.38
N TYR A 190 0.65 14.36 -18.23
CA TYR A 190 0.33 15.61 -17.56
C TYR A 190 0.18 15.37 -16.07
N HIS A 191 1.29 15.46 -15.32
CA HIS A 191 1.41 15.04 -13.92
C HIS A 191 0.33 15.60 -12.97
N ALA A 192 -0.11 16.85 -13.19
CA ALA A 192 -1.16 17.48 -12.38
C ALA A 192 -2.53 16.79 -12.53
N GLY A 193 -2.71 16.03 -13.62
CA GLY A 193 -3.96 15.45 -14.04
C GLY A 193 -4.87 16.44 -14.75
N PHE A 194 -5.75 15.91 -15.59
CA PHE A 194 -6.74 16.64 -16.35
C PHE A 194 -7.98 15.78 -16.51
N CYS A 195 -9.17 16.38 -16.42
CA CYS A 195 -10.44 15.72 -16.72
C CYS A 195 -11.35 16.71 -17.43
N TYR A 196 -11.86 16.34 -18.59
CA TYR A 196 -12.77 17.17 -19.38
C TYR A 196 -13.88 16.34 -20.00
N ASP A 197 -15.12 16.69 -19.65
CA ASP A 197 -16.32 16.12 -20.25
C ASP A 197 -16.75 16.99 -21.43
N ALA A 198 -16.54 16.48 -22.65
CA ALA A 198 -16.92 17.19 -23.86
C ALA A 198 -18.43 17.11 -24.13
N ALA A 199 -18.96 18.10 -24.85
CA ALA A 199 -20.38 18.19 -25.17
C ALA A 199 -20.89 17.03 -26.06
N ASP A 200 -19.99 16.34 -26.76
CA ASP A 200 -20.29 15.14 -27.56
C ASP A 200 -20.33 13.85 -26.72
N GLY A 201 -20.18 13.95 -25.40
CA GLY A 201 -20.27 12.85 -24.45
C GLY A 201 -19.01 11.99 -24.37
N ILE A 202 -17.85 12.53 -24.76
CA ILE A 202 -16.54 11.91 -24.57
C ILE A 202 -15.85 12.54 -23.36
N THR A 203 -15.34 11.71 -22.45
CA THR A 203 -14.54 12.16 -21.32
C THR A 203 -13.04 11.94 -21.58
N TYR A 204 -12.26 13.01 -21.52
CA TYR A 204 -10.81 12.99 -21.71
C TYR A 204 -10.10 13.10 -20.36
N ASN A 205 -9.26 12.12 -20.02
CA ASN A 205 -8.54 12.05 -18.76
C ASN A 205 -7.03 12.00 -19.00
N ALA A 206 -6.28 12.90 -18.36
CA ALA A 206 -4.90 12.65 -17.98
C ALA A 206 -4.87 12.33 -16.49
N CYS A 207 -4.40 11.15 -16.12
CA CYS A 207 -4.31 10.69 -14.74
C CYS A 207 -3.04 11.28 -14.10
N PRO A 208 -3.08 11.58 -12.79
CA PRO A 208 -1.97 12.25 -12.13
C PRO A 208 -0.80 11.30 -11.95
N ALA A 209 0.41 11.86 -11.87
CA ALA A 209 1.63 11.07 -11.78
C ALA A 209 1.77 10.34 -10.44
N LEU A 210 2.20 9.08 -10.48
CA LEU A 210 2.45 8.29 -9.28
C LEU A 210 3.66 8.81 -8.50
N ARG A 211 4.66 9.38 -9.19
CA ARG A 211 5.89 9.89 -8.56
C ARG A 211 5.68 11.13 -7.70
N GLU A 212 4.66 11.95 -7.98
CA GLU A 212 4.49 13.24 -7.33
C GLU A 212 3.59 13.13 -6.11
N LYS A 213 4.04 13.66 -4.97
CA LYS A 213 3.24 13.69 -3.74
C LYS A 213 1.87 14.33 -3.99
N PRO A 214 0.74 13.69 -3.61
CA PRO A 214 0.61 12.59 -2.64
C PRO A 214 0.64 11.16 -3.22
N PHE A 215 1.32 10.98 -4.35
CA PHE A 215 1.54 9.73 -5.08
C PHE A 215 0.22 9.12 -5.51
N LYS A 216 -0.42 9.78 -6.47
CA LYS A 216 -1.80 9.49 -6.84
C LYS A 216 -1.87 8.44 -7.94
N TYR A 217 -3.02 7.78 -8.01
CA TYR A 217 -3.46 7.00 -9.15
C TYR A 217 -4.97 7.14 -9.29
N SER A 218 -5.51 6.92 -10.48
CA SER A 218 -6.93 7.15 -10.75
C SER A 218 -7.70 5.84 -10.81
N ILE A 219 -8.90 5.83 -10.23
CA ILE A 219 -9.92 4.81 -10.46
C ILE A 219 -10.98 5.42 -11.37
N ILE A 220 -11.09 4.86 -12.56
CA ILE A 220 -12.05 5.25 -13.58
C ILE A 220 -13.18 4.22 -13.60
N GLU A 221 -14.41 4.66 -13.41
CA GLU A 221 -15.58 3.83 -13.67
C GLU A 221 -16.30 4.33 -14.92
N VAL A 222 -16.49 3.44 -15.88
CA VAL A 222 -17.25 3.70 -17.10
C VAL A 222 -18.46 2.80 -17.14
N ASP A 223 -19.65 3.38 -17.32
CA ASP A 223 -20.88 2.60 -17.47
C ASP A 223 -21.17 2.24 -18.94
N HIS A 224 -22.15 1.36 -19.12
CA HIS A 224 -22.61 0.91 -20.44
C HIS A 224 -23.13 2.01 -21.38
N LEU A 225 -23.42 3.23 -20.87
CA LEU A 225 -23.80 4.39 -21.69
C LEU A 225 -22.58 5.24 -22.06
N GLY A 226 -21.39 4.88 -21.55
CA GLY A 226 -20.16 5.64 -21.71
C GLY A 226 -19.97 6.75 -20.68
N GLN A 227 -20.84 6.86 -19.65
CA GLN A 227 -20.64 7.84 -18.60
C GLN A 227 -19.42 7.45 -17.77
N CYS A 228 -18.49 8.39 -17.67
CA CYS A 228 -17.21 8.22 -16.98
C CYS A 228 -17.24 8.97 -15.65
N SER A 229 -16.76 8.33 -14.60
CA SER A 229 -16.44 8.98 -13.34
C SER A 229 -15.02 8.63 -12.94
N ARG A 230 -14.34 9.59 -12.31
CA ARG A 230 -12.95 9.45 -11.87
C ARG A 230 -12.84 9.77 -10.39
N ILE A 231 -12.10 8.94 -9.67
CA ILE A 231 -11.67 9.18 -8.29
C ILE A 231 -10.16 9.02 -8.25
N ASP A 232 -9.45 10.02 -7.74
CA ASP A 232 -8.01 9.92 -7.51
C ASP A 232 -7.75 9.43 -6.09
N GLU A 233 -7.04 8.32 -5.99
CA GLU A 233 -6.58 7.72 -4.73
C GLU A 233 -5.13 8.14 -4.49
N ALA A 234 -4.78 8.44 -3.24
CA ALA A 234 -3.42 8.82 -2.84
C ALA A 234 -2.75 7.72 -2.01
N LEU A 235 -1.46 7.43 -2.24
CA LEU A 235 -0.72 6.50 -1.39
C LEU A 235 -0.32 7.11 -0.04
N ALA A 236 -0.07 8.43 -0.01
CA ALA A 236 0.18 9.19 1.22
C ALA A 236 -1.10 9.37 2.04
N MET A 237 -0.94 9.44 3.37
CA MET A 237 -2.07 9.64 4.28
C MET A 237 -2.48 11.12 4.37
N PRO A 238 -3.73 11.41 4.77
CA PRO A 238 -4.16 12.79 5.00
C PRO A 238 -3.33 13.44 6.11
N LYS A 239 -2.63 14.54 5.79
CA LYS A 239 -1.66 15.18 6.68
C LYS A 239 -2.31 15.75 7.93
N GLU A 240 -3.54 16.24 7.79
CA GLU A 240 -4.36 16.82 8.85
C GLU A 240 -4.74 15.83 9.96
N LEU A 241 -4.56 14.53 9.72
CA LEU A 241 -4.83 13.50 10.73
C LEU A 241 -3.62 13.21 11.63
N GLU A 242 -2.43 13.70 11.28
CA GLU A 242 -1.20 13.54 12.07
C GLU A 242 -0.93 12.10 12.53
N LEU A 243 -1.13 11.13 11.63
CA LEU A 243 -1.10 9.72 11.99
C LEU A 243 0.28 9.26 12.45
N CYS A 244 0.29 8.44 13.50
CA CYS A 244 1.47 7.72 13.98
C CYS A 244 1.39 6.24 13.58
N ASP A 245 2.52 5.66 13.15
CA ASP A 245 2.65 4.21 12.96
C ASP A 245 3.42 3.60 14.11
N HIS A 246 2.72 2.85 14.96
CA HIS A 246 3.26 2.32 16.21
C HIS A 246 3.84 0.91 16.07
N HIS A 247 3.89 0.35 14.86
CA HIS A 247 4.31 -1.03 14.67
C HIS A 247 5.06 -1.24 13.36
N ILE A 248 6.39 -1.09 13.38
CA ILE A 248 7.27 -1.29 12.23
C ILE A 248 8.48 -2.13 12.67
N HIS A 249 8.81 -3.16 11.90
CA HIS A 249 9.99 -3.99 12.18
C HIS A 249 11.23 -3.52 11.42
N THR A 250 12.37 -4.11 11.73
CA THR A 250 13.64 -3.80 11.08
C THR A 250 14.13 -4.95 10.21
N LYS A 251 15.36 -4.83 9.71
CA LYS A 251 16.07 -5.94 9.07
C LYS A 251 16.40 -7.10 10.03
N LEU A 252 16.29 -6.89 11.34
CA LEU A 252 16.60 -7.90 12.35
C LEU A 252 15.48 -8.95 12.50
N ALA A 253 14.24 -8.59 12.12
CA ALA A 253 13.13 -9.52 12.06
C ALA A 253 13.43 -10.69 11.10
N TYR A 254 13.27 -11.93 11.55
CA TYR A 254 13.46 -13.12 10.71
C TYR A 254 12.46 -13.23 9.54
N CYS A 255 11.37 -12.46 9.58
CA CYS A 255 10.38 -12.35 8.50
C CYS A 255 10.50 -11.07 7.67
N ASN A 256 11.55 -10.27 7.89
CA ASN A 256 11.88 -9.11 7.07
C ASN A 256 12.00 -9.47 5.58
N GLN A 257 11.56 -8.58 4.70
CA GLN A 257 11.72 -8.68 3.25
C GLN A 257 12.75 -7.67 2.71
N ASN A 258 12.62 -6.39 3.08
CA ASN A 258 13.48 -5.31 2.59
C ASN A 258 13.50 -4.07 3.50
N MET A 259 13.19 -4.23 4.79
CA MET A 259 13.17 -3.15 5.76
C MET A 259 14.55 -2.51 5.93
N ASP A 260 14.54 -1.19 6.06
CA ASP A 260 15.69 -0.32 6.23
C ASP A 260 15.18 0.95 6.94
N ILE A 261 15.82 1.34 8.04
CA ILE A 261 15.29 2.42 8.91
C ILE A 261 15.34 3.76 8.19
N ALA A 262 16.45 4.07 7.51
CA ALA A 262 16.60 5.32 6.75
C ALA A 262 15.52 5.45 5.66
N ARG A 263 15.28 4.39 4.88
CA ARG A 263 14.21 4.37 3.86
C ARG A 263 12.83 4.42 4.49
N THR A 264 12.63 3.77 5.63
CA THR A 264 11.37 3.81 6.39
C THR A 264 11.03 5.24 6.80
N GLU A 265 12.01 5.99 7.32
CA GLU A 265 11.81 7.40 7.69
C GLU A 265 11.48 8.27 6.47
N ARG A 266 12.21 8.12 5.36
CA ARG A 266 11.91 8.83 4.10
C ARG A 266 10.48 8.57 3.65
N LEU A 267 10.05 7.31 3.67
CA LEU A 267 8.67 6.92 3.32
C LEU A 267 7.65 7.48 4.30
N ALA A 268 7.91 7.43 5.60
CA ALA A 268 7.03 7.98 6.63
C ALA A 268 6.78 9.48 6.40
N LYS A 269 7.85 10.25 6.17
CA LYS A 269 7.76 11.69 5.82
C LYS A 269 6.99 11.91 4.53
N ALA A 270 7.28 11.13 3.48
CA ALA A 270 6.60 11.22 2.20
C ALA A 270 5.10 10.91 2.33
N PHE A 271 4.73 9.93 3.16
CA PHE A 271 3.36 9.51 3.43
C PHE A 271 2.62 10.35 4.48
N ASN A 272 3.19 11.47 4.94
CA ASN A 272 2.60 12.39 5.92
C ASN A 272 2.36 11.77 7.31
N LEU A 273 3.20 10.81 7.73
CA LEU A 273 3.15 10.35 9.12
C LEU A 273 3.79 11.41 10.03
N ARG A 274 3.18 11.64 11.19
CA ARG A 274 3.73 12.51 12.24
C ARG A 274 4.92 11.85 12.92
N LYS A 275 4.74 10.60 13.34
CA LYS A 275 5.73 9.80 14.07
C LYS A 275 5.64 8.35 13.64
N ILE A 276 6.77 7.65 13.71
CA ILE A 276 6.85 6.20 13.59
C ILE A 276 7.52 5.62 14.83
N TYR A 277 7.16 4.41 15.20
CA TYR A 277 7.87 3.61 16.18
C TYR A 277 8.38 2.34 15.54
N VAL A 278 9.69 2.13 15.66
CA VAL A 278 10.31 0.85 15.32
C VAL A 278 10.11 -0.06 16.52
N THR A 279 9.43 -1.19 16.33
CA THR A 279 9.05 -2.13 17.39
C THR A 279 9.44 -3.55 17.00
N GLU A 280 10.74 -3.85 17.08
CA GLU A 280 11.24 -5.18 16.71
C GLU A 280 10.73 -6.26 17.68
N HIS A 281 10.56 -7.49 17.18
CA HIS A 281 10.21 -8.64 18.01
C HIS A 281 11.30 -8.93 19.03
N THR A 282 10.96 -8.89 20.31
CA THR A 282 11.93 -9.24 21.36
C THR A 282 12.47 -10.66 21.22
N ALA A 283 11.65 -11.64 20.83
CA ALA A 283 12.11 -13.01 20.62
C ALA A 283 13.11 -13.14 19.46
N HIS A 284 13.10 -12.24 18.47
CA HIS A 284 14.09 -12.23 17.36
C HIS A 284 15.40 -11.58 17.78
N LEU A 285 15.38 -10.79 18.86
CA LEU A 285 16.56 -10.15 19.42
C LEU A 285 17.25 -11.00 20.49
N TYR A 286 16.58 -12.02 21.04
CA TYR A 286 17.15 -12.86 22.10
C TYR A 286 17.31 -14.33 21.71
N GLN A 287 16.79 -14.77 20.56
CA GLN A 287 16.92 -16.15 20.12
C GLN A 287 17.40 -16.22 18.69
N SER A 288 18.23 -17.22 18.40
CA SER A 288 18.55 -17.61 17.03
C SER A 288 17.28 -17.94 16.23
N GLU A 289 17.34 -17.80 14.90
CA GLU A 289 16.21 -18.07 14.01
C GLU A 289 15.65 -19.49 14.21
N LYS A 290 16.55 -20.46 14.41
CA LYS A 290 16.17 -21.85 14.69
C LYS A 290 15.36 -21.96 15.98
N ASN A 291 15.87 -21.42 17.08
CA ASN A 291 15.22 -21.50 18.40
C ASN A 291 13.88 -20.74 18.41
N TYR A 292 13.82 -19.59 17.74
CA TYR A 292 12.58 -18.83 17.55
C TYR A 292 11.53 -19.65 16.79
N ARG A 293 11.90 -20.29 15.67
CA ARG A 293 10.98 -21.13 14.87
C ARG A 293 10.46 -22.35 15.65
N GLU A 294 11.22 -22.84 16.62
CA GLU A 294 10.82 -23.89 17.54
C GLU A 294 9.98 -23.38 18.74
N ASN A 295 9.71 -22.07 18.81
CA ASN A 295 9.04 -21.37 19.92
C ASN A 295 9.73 -21.59 21.28
N GLN A 296 11.06 -21.65 21.30
CA GLN A 296 11.77 -21.87 22.56
C GLN A 296 11.53 -20.74 23.57
N TYR A 297 11.44 -19.48 23.12
CA TYR A 297 11.11 -18.34 23.99
C TYR A 297 9.80 -18.58 24.74
N PHE A 298 8.81 -19.16 24.07
CA PHE A 298 7.49 -19.40 24.64
C PHE A 298 7.53 -20.50 25.70
N TYR A 299 8.17 -21.63 25.42
CA TYR A 299 8.14 -22.80 26.33
C TYR A 299 9.19 -22.77 27.44
N LYS A 300 10.32 -22.09 27.22
CA LYS A 300 11.43 -22.06 28.18
C LYS A 300 11.57 -20.71 28.90
N GLY A 301 10.96 -19.65 28.36
CA GLY A 301 11.18 -18.28 28.82
C GLY A 301 12.61 -17.81 28.55
N LEU A 302 12.92 -16.58 28.97
CA LEU A 302 14.24 -15.99 28.77
C LEU A 302 15.32 -16.70 29.60
N ASN A 303 15.04 -17.03 30.86
CA ASN A 303 16.05 -17.57 31.80
C ASN A 303 16.50 -19.00 31.51
N ASN A 304 15.67 -19.80 30.81
CA ASN A 304 16.00 -21.20 30.49
C ASN A 304 16.23 -21.43 28.99
N SER A 305 16.20 -20.37 28.18
CA SER A 305 16.55 -20.43 26.76
C SER A 305 18.05 -20.18 26.55
N GLU A 306 18.57 -20.71 25.46
CA GLU A 306 19.84 -20.23 24.91
C GLU A 306 19.61 -18.84 24.33
N ILE A 307 20.40 -17.86 24.80
CA ILE A 307 20.25 -16.45 24.44
C ILE A 307 21.30 -16.07 23.40
N GLU A 308 20.83 -15.51 22.30
CA GLU A 308 21.63 -14.81 21.30
C GLU A 308 21.16 -13.36 21.30
N ASP A 309 21.84 -12.51 22.09
CA ASP A 309 21.43 -11.13 22.33
C ASP A 309 21.90 -10.21 21.18
N ARG A 310 20.92 -9.67 20.45
CA ARG A 310 21.08 -8.73 19.34
C ARG A 310 20.52 -7.35 19.68
N THR A 311 20.24 -7.06 20.94
CA THR A 311 19.67 -5.77 21.36
C THR A 311 20.64 -4.62 21.14
N GLU A 312 21.95 -4.82 21.30
CA GLU A 312 22.96 -3.81 20.96
C GLU A 312 22.91 -3.45 19.47
N GLU A 313 22.89 -4.46 18.58
CA GLU A 313 22.72 -4.27 17.13
C GLU A 313 21.44 -3.48 16.82
N PHE A 314 20.32 -3.80 17.50
CA PHE A 314 19.07 -3.06 17.34
C PHE A 314 19.19 -1.59 17.71
N PHE A 315 19.81 -1.27 18.86
CA PHE A 315 19.97 0.12 19.29
C PHE A 315 20.96 0.89 18.41
N GLU A 316 22.02 0.26 17.93
CA GLU A 316 22.96 0.87 16.98
C GLU A 316 22.27 1.23 15.66
N LEU A 317 21.46 0.31 15.11
CA LEU A 317 20.67 0.57 13.91
C LEU A 317 19.69 1.73 14.09
N HIS A 318 19.01 1.78 15.23
CA HIS A 318 18.09 2.87 15.53
C HIS A 318 18.83 4.20 15.73
N ALA A 319 19.93 4.21 16.47
CA ALA A 319 20.71 5.41 16.77
C ALA A 319 21.36 6.01 15.52
N GLY A 320 21.83 5.18 14.59
CA GLY A 320 22.45 5.64 13.33
C GLY A 320 21.50 6.43 12.42
N GLU A 321 20.20 6.18 12.55
CA GLU A 321 19.13 6.77 11.72
C GLU A 321 18.07 7.48 12.58
N ALA A 322 18.44 7.86 13.81
CA ALA A 322 17.50 8.43 14.75
C ALA A 322 17.08 9.84 14.31
N SER A 323 15.77 10.08 14.33
CA SER A 323 15.21 11.41 14.14
C SER A 323 14.14 11.70 15.19
N PRO A 324 13.78 12.97 15.44
CA PRO A 324 12.75 13.32 16.43
C PRO A 324 11.39 12.64 16.19
N ASN A 325 11.14 12.17 14.96
CA ASN A 325 9.90 11.52 14.54
C ASN A 325 10.01 9.99 14.45
N THR A 326 11.14 9.41 14.86
CA THR A 326 11.35 7.95 14.87
C THR A 326 11.61 7.52 16.31
N GLY A 327 10.61 6.96 16.97
CA GLY A 327 10.72 6.46 18.34
C GLY A 327 11.27 5.04 18.42
N CYS A 328 11.98 4.75 19.50
CA CYS A 328 12.51 3.41 19.80
C CYS A 328 11.52 2.59 20.60
N GLY A 329 11.14 1.40 20.11
CA GLY A 329 10.28 0.47 20.83
C GLY A 329 10.57 -0.99 20.52
N MET A 330 9.80 -1.88 21.12
CA MET A 330 9.83 -3.33 20.83
C MET A 330 8.43 -3.92 20.92
N GLU A 331 8.15 -4.90 20.06
CA GLU A 331 6.99 -5.79 20.23
C GLU A 331 7.39 -6.90 21.20
N LEU A 332 6.84 -6.82 22.41
CA LEU A 332 7.13 -7.75 23.48
C LEU A 332 6.44 -9.10 23.20
N ASP A 333 7.25 -10.15 23.20
CA ASP A 333 6.83 -11.53 23.23
C ASP A 333 6.70 -12.00 24.69
N TYR A 334 5.95 -13.07 24.91
CA TYR A 334 5.68 -13.61 26.24
C TYR A 334 5.89 -15.11 26.26
N ASP A 335 6.32 -15.63 27.41
CA ASP A 335 6.39 -17.07 27.65
C ASP A 335 5.02 -17.67 28.03
N ILE A 336 5.00 -18.98 28.24
CA ILE A 336 3.80 -19.75 28.58
C ILE A 336 3.15 -19.31 29.90
N ASP A 337 3.95 -18.77 30.82
CA ASP A 337 3.50 -18.26 32.11
C ASP A 337 3.12 -16.76 32.03
N GLY A 338 3.32 -16.13 30.88
CA GLY A 338 3.01 -14.73 30.62
C GLY A 338 4.11 -13.77 31.06
N ALA A 339 5.32 -14.24 31.31
CA ALA A 339 6.46 -13.36 31.57
C ALA A 339 6.98 -12.77 30.24
N PRO A 340 7.30 -11.47 30.18
CA PRO A 340 7.78 -10.84 28.96
C PRO A 340 9.21 -11.30 28.63
N ILE A 341 9.47 -11.54 27.35
CA ILE A 341 10.79 -11.93 26.82
C ILE A 341 11.65 -10.68 26.64
N ILE A 342 12.03 -10.02 27.74
CA ILE A 342 12.89 -8.84 27.67
C ILE A 342 13.64 -8.66 28.98
N MET A 343 14.92 -8.29 28.90
CA MET A 343 15.70 -7.95 30.09
C MET A 343 15.23 -6.57 30.63
N PRO A 344 15.08 -6.39 31.96
CA PRO A 344 14.58 -5.14 32.54
C PRO A 344 15.35 -3.88 32.10
N GLU A 345 16.67 -3.98 31.99
CA GLU A 345 17.57 -2.90 31.55
C GLU A 345 17.34 -2.49 30.09
N ILE A 346 16.93 -3.42 29.24
CA ILE A 346 16.55 -3.14 27.86
C ILE A 346 15.15 -2.55 27.81
N ASN A 347 14.22 -3.12 28.57
CA ASN A 347 12.86 -2.61 28.69
C ASN A 347 12.83 -1.14 29.13
N ASN A 348 13.68 -0.74 30.07
CA ASN A 348 13.74 0.64 30.57
C ASN A 348 14.24 1.68 29.54
N LYS A 349 14.85 1.26 28.42
CA LYS A 349 15.34 2.15 27.36
C LYS A 349 14.27 2.49 26.32
N LEU A 350 13.16 1.77 26.28
CA LEU A 350 12.15 1.89 25.21
C LEU A 350 11.21 3.08 25.45
N GLU A 351 10.90 3.83 24.39
CA GLU A 351 9.83 4.84 24.39
C GLU A 351 8.45 4.21 24.27
N PHE A 352 8.35 3.12 23.50
CA PHE A 352 7.08 2.47 23.17
C PHE A 352 7.17 0.94 23.24
N ARG A 353 6.10 0.32 23.72
CA ARG A 353 5.96 -1.14 23.86
C ARG A 353 4.58 -1.54 23.36
N ASN A 354 4.52 -2.37 22.34
CA ASN A 354 3.33 -3.15 22.04
C ASN A 354 3.55 -4.59 22.52
N GLY A 355 2.52 -5.23 23.06
CA GLY A 355 2.61 -6.61 23.53
C GLY A 355 1.68 -7.53 22.75
N ALA A 356 2.14 -8.73 22.47
CA ALA A 356 1.48 -9.62 21.52
C ALA A 356 1.27 -11.04 22.06
N VAL A 357 0.07 -11.60 21.83
CA VAL A 357 -0.20 -13.01 22.08
C VAL A 357 0.11 -13.82 20.82
N HIS A 358 1.36 -14.27 20.68
CA HIS A 358 1.84 -15.02 19.50
C HIS A 358 1.63 -16.53 19.58
N CYS A 359 1.63 -17.07 20.80
CA CYS A 359 1.51 -18.50 21.06
C CYS A 359 0.45 -18.79 22.13
N LEU A 360 -0.18 -19.95 21.99
CA LEU A 360 -1.08 -20.55 22.97
C LEU A 360 -0.83 -22.05 22.93
N ALA A 361 -0.33 -22.62 24.03
CA ALA A 361 0.00 -24.04 24.13
C ALA A 361 -1.23 -24.93 23.84
N SER A 362 -2.41 -24.51 24.31
CA SER A 362 -3.69 -25.18 24.07
C SER A 362 -4.05 -25.32 22.59
N THR A 363 -3.54 -24.44 21.72
CA THR A 363 -3.81 -24.53 20.28
C THR A 363 -3.03 -25.65 19.60
N ALA A 364 -1.92 -26.09 20.18
CA ALA A 364 -1.13 -27.22 19.68
C ALA A 364 -1.71 -28.58 20.08
N SER A 365 -2.43 -28.67 21.21
CA SER A 365 -2.85 -29.93 21.83
C SER A 365 -4.27 -30.41 21.47
N ARG A 366 -4.92 -29.85 20.45
CA ARG A 366 -6.37 -30.06 20.15
C ARG A 366 -7.28 -29.77 21.35
N ALA A 367 -6.86 -28.88 22.26
CA ALA A 367 -7.64 -28.55 23.45
C ALA A 367 -9.05 -28.03 23.10
N PRO A 368 -10.03 -28.27 23.99
CA PRO A 368 -11.36 -27.66 23.91
C PRO A 368 -11.27 -26.13 23.78
N MET A 369 -12.22 -25.53 23.07
CA MET A 369 -12.21 -24.08 22.82
C MET A 369 -12.17 -23.25 24.11
N LYS A 370 -12.84 -23.73 25.17
CA LYS A 370 -12.86 -23.08 26.49
C LYS A 370 -11.48 -22.97 27.14
N GLU A 371 -10.60 -23.96 26.93
CA GLU A 371 -9.22 -23.91 27.45
C GLU A 371 -8.37 -22.91 26.66
N VAL A 372 -8.54 -22.89 25.33
CA VAL A 372 -7.88 -21.90 24.47
C VAL A 372 -8.28 -20.47 24.82
N GLU A 373 -9.57 -20.27 25.09
CA GLU A 373 -10.12 -18.98 25.52
C GLU A 373 -9.60 -18.57 26.89
N ALA A 374 -9.51 -19.50 27.85
CA ALA A 374 -8.97 -19.22 29.18
C ALA A 374 -7.49 -18.87 29.14
N GLU A 375 -6.67 -19.62 28.38
CA GLU A 375 -5.26 -19.32 28.16
C GLU A 375 -5.08 -17.95 27.49
N PHE A 376 -5.88 -17.66 26.45
CA PHE A 376 -5.84 -16.37 25.77
C PHE A 376 -6.14 -15.19 26.71
N LEU A 377 -7.15 -15.30 27.57
CA LEU A 377 -7.46 -14.27 28.56
C LEU A 377 -6.33 -14.10 29.58
N ALA A 378 -5.76 -15.20 30.08
CA ALA A 378 -4.65 -15.16 31.02
C ALA A 378 -3.42 -14.48 30.40
N GLN A 379 -3.04 -14.88 29.18
CA GLN A 379 -1.96 -14.27 28.42
C GLN A 379 -2.22 -12.79 28.12
N THR A 380 -3.43 -12.43 27.71
CA THR A 380 -3.80 -11.03 27.47
C THR A 380 -3.71 -10.19 28.75
N GLN A 381 -4.12 -10.74 29.90
CA GLN A 381 -3.99 -10.06 31.18
C GLN A 381 -2.52 -9.87 31.57
N ALA A 382 -1.67 -10.86 31.33
CA ALA A 382 -0.24 -10.78 31.58
C ALA A 382 0.42 -9.70 30.71
N VAL A 383 0.07 -9.63 29.42
CA VAL A 383 0.50 -8.56 28.51
C VAL A 383 0.12 -7.18 29.05
N ILE A 384 -1.14 -6.99 29.44
CA ILE A 384 -1.63 -5.71 29.97
C ILE A 384 -0.90 -5.34 31.26
N ASN A 385 -0.70 -6.31 32.16
CA ASN A 385 -0.03 -6.09 33.45
C ASN A 385 1.47 -5.80 33.29
N SER A 386 2.09 -6.13 32.16
CA SER A 386 3.51 -5.85 31.92
C SER A 386 3.79 -4.38 31.53
N GLY A 387 2.77 -3.52 31.49
CA GLY A 387 2.92 -2.08 31.28
C GLY A 387 3.15 -1.67 29.82
N VAL A 388 2.62 -2.44 28.86
CA VAL A 388 2.67 -2.08 27.43
C VAL A 388 1.78 -0.87 27.12
N ASN A 389 2.10 -0.13 26.06
CA ASN A 389 1.29 0.97 25.55
C ASN A 389 0.09 0.46 24.74
N ALA A 390 0.25 -0.65 24.02
CA ALA A 390 -0.79 -1.23 23.18
C ALA A 390 -0.77 -2.77 23.19
N LEU A 391 -1.95 -3.37 23.10
CA LEU A 391 -2.09 -4.80 22.78
C LEU A 391 -2.08 -4.94 21.24
N ALA A 392 -1.04 -5.57 20.73
CA ALA A 392 -0.84 -5.79 19.30
C ALA A 392 -1.86 -6.79 18.73
N HIS A 393 -2.38 -6.47 17.54
CA HIS A 393 -3.29 -7.29 16.72
C HIS A 393 -4.26 -8.21 17.51
N PRO A 394 -5.15 -7.65 18.37
CA PRO A 394 -6.00 -8.45 19.25
C PRO A 394 -6.80 -9.53 18.50
N PHE A 395 -6.89 -10.73 19.10
CA PHE A 395 -7.55 -11.92 18.55
C PHE A 395 -6.96 -12.50 17.25
N ARG A 396 -5.86 -11.97 16.69
CA ARG A 396 -5.21 -12.50 15.47
C ARG A 396 -4.83 -13.98 15.61
N ILE A 397 -4.44 -14.41 16.81
CA ILE A 397 -4.02 -15.78 17.10
C ILE A 397 -5.09 -16.83 16.74
N PHE A 398 -6.36 -16.56 17.01
CA PHE A 398 -7.46 -17.49 16.68
C PHE A 398 -7.51 -17.75 15.17
N ARG A 399 -7.42 -16.69 14.36
CA ARG A 399 -7.40 -16.82 12.90
C ARG A 399 -6.16 -17.56 12.40
N ARG A 400 -4.96 -17.21 12.91
CA ARG A 400 -3.71 -17.89 12.54
C ARG A 400 -3.73 -19.38 12.87
N ARG A 401 -4.49 -19.79 13.89
CA ARG A 401 -4.67 -21.20 14.28
C ARG A 401 -5.92 -21.85 13.69
N GLY A 402 -6.62 -21.20 12.76
CA GLY A 402 -7.83 -21.74 12.12
C GLY A 402 -9.01 -21.93 13.07
N LYS A 403 -9.03 -21.20 14.20
CA LYS A 403 -10.10 -21.24 15.22
C LYS A 403 -11.11 -20.10 14.97
N PRO A 404 -12.39 -20.29 15.34
CA PRO A 404 -13.38 -19.21 15.28
C PRO A 404 -13.02 -18.08 16.26
N LEU A 405 -13.46 -16.85 15.95
CA LEU A 405 -13.28 -15.71 16.86
C LEU A 405 -14.26 -15.81 18.04
N PRO A 406 -13.78 -15.76 19.30
CA PRO A 406 -14.63 -15.86 20.48
C PRO A 406 -15.27 -14.50 20.81
N ARG A 407 -16.40 -14.18 20.17
CA ARG A 407 -17.05 -12.85 20.30
C ARG A 407 -17.45 -12.49 21.73
N HIS A 408 -17.79 -13.47 22.56
CA HIS A 408 -18.11 -13.25 23.98
C HIS A 408 -16.92 -12.72 24.80
N LEU A 409 -15.69 -12.81 24.27
CA LEU A 409 -14.50 -12.26 24.91
C LEU A 409 -14.18 -10.82 24.51
N TYR A 410 -14.91 -10.22 23.56
CA TYR A 410 -14.65 -8.83 23.13
C TYR A 410 -14.86 -7.84 24.27
N GLU A 411 -15.96 -7.98 25.01
CA GLU A 411 -16.29 -7.12 26.16
C GLU A 411 -15.26 -7.29 27.30
N PRO A 412 -14.96 -8.52 27.79
CA PRO A 412 -13.90 -8.74 28.79
C PRO A 412 -12.54 -8.14 28.40
N VAL A 413 -12.08 -8.37 27.17
CA VAL A 413 -10.77 -7.87 26.74
C VAL A 413 -10.77 -6.34 26.65
N ALA A 414 -11.84 -5.72 26.15
CA ALA A 414 -11.94 -4.27 26.12
C ALA A 414 -11.96 -3.64 27.53
N GLU A 415 -12.56 -4.33 28.51
CA GLU A 415 -12.54 -3.91 29.91
C GLU A 415 -11.14 -4.00 30.52
N MET A 416 -10.42 -5.10 30.25
CA MET A 416 -9.03 -5.25 30.67
C MET A 416 -8.13 -4.14 30.09
N LEU A 417 -8.29 -3.85 28.80
CA LEU A 417 -7.56 -2.76 28.13
C LEU A 417 -7.87 -1.40 28.76
N LYS A 418 -9.15 -1.12 29.04
CA LYS A 418 -9.57 0.12 29.69
C LYS A 418 -8.99 0.25 31.10
N ALA A 419 -9.05 -0.82 31.89
CA ALA A 419 -8.54 -0.83 33.26
C ALA A 419 -7.01 -0.66 33.32
N GLY A 420 -6.28 -1.28 32.39
CA GLY A 420 -4.83 -1.15 32.26
C GLY A 420 -4.34 0.11 31.55
N ASN A 421 -5.25 0.95 31.05
CA ASN A 421 -4.92 2.10 30.18
C ASN A 421 -4.06 1.71 28.96
N VAL A 422 -4.36 0.56 28.36
CA VAL A 422 -3.65 0.00 27.21
C VAL A 422 -4.49 0.20 25.95
N ALA A 423 -3.88 0.68 24.86
CA ALA A 423 -4.57 0.84 23.58
C ALA A 423 -4.82 -0.50 22.89
N ALA A 424 -5.86 -0.57 22.04
CA ALA A 424 -6.07 -1.69 21.12
C ALA A 424 -5.41 -1.39 19.78
N GLU A 425 -4.48 -2.23 19.32
CA GLU A 425 -3.88 -2.04 18.00
C GLU A 425 -4.84 -2.47 16.88
N LEU A 426 -5.13 -1.54 15.97
CA LEU A 426 -5.75 -1.82 14.69
C LEU A 426 -4.68 -2.18 13.67
N ASN A 427 -4.70 -3.43 13.20
CA ASN A 427 -3.65 -4.02 12.35
C ASN A 427 -4.24 -4.92 11.26
N PHE A 428 -3.80 -4.74 10.02
CA PHE A 428 -4.27 -5.50 8.85
C PHE A 428 -3.21 -6.46 8.26
N HIS A 429 -2.03 -6.57 8.87
CA HIS A 429 -0.99 -7.52 8.47
C HIS A 429 -1.38 -8.94 8.87
N ALA A 430 -1.63 -9.79 7.86
CA ALA A 430 -2.12 -11.15 8.05
C ALA A 430 -3.32 -11.25 9.04
N ASN A 431 -4.13 -10.18 9.13
CA ASN A 431 -5.22 -10.04 10.08
C ASN A 431 -6.49 -9.48 9.42
N ASN A 432 -7.62 -9.64 10.10
CA ASN A 432 -8.91 -9.04 9.75
C ASN A 432 -9.57 -8.57 11.06
N PRO A 433 -9.27 -7.34 11.49
CA PRO A 433 -9.73 -6.79 12.77
C PRO A 433 -11.24 -6.98 12.99
N PRO A 434 -11.68 -7.53 14.15
CA PRO A 434 -13.10 -7.71 14.42
C PRO A 434 -13.79 -6.37 14.65
N LEU A 435 -14.69 -5.98 13.74
CA LEU A 435 -15.36 -4.67 13.78
C LEU A 435 -16.10 -4.41 15.11
N GLU A 436 -16.77 -5.43 15.63
CA GLU A 436 -17.51 -5.35 16.90
C GLU A 436 -16.60 -5.07 18.10
N PHE A 437 -15.43 -5.72 18.18
CA PHE A 437 -14.46 -5.46 19.24
C PHE A 437 -13.99 -4.00 19.26
N PHE A 438 -13.64 -3.44 18.10
CA PHE A 438 -13.21 -2.04 18.04
C PHE A 438 -14.34 -1.04 18.34
N ARG A 439 -15.59 -1.37 18.01
CA ARG A 439 -16.76 -0.57 18.45
C ARG A 439 -16.86 -0.54 19.97
N ILE A 440 -16.71 -1.70 20.63
CA ILE A 440 -16.74 -1.81 22.09
C ILE A 440 -15.58 -1.02 22.70
N CYS A 441 -14.36 -1.16 22.18
CA CYS A 441 -13.20 -0.40 22.64
C CYS A 441 -13.45 1.11 22.60
N ILE A 442 -13.90 1.64 21.45
CA ILE A 442 -14.19 3.07 21.30
C ILE A 442 -15.31 3.53 22.26
N ALA A 443 -16.38 2.73 22.40
CA ALA A 443 -17.49 3.05 23.30
C ALA A 443 -17.05 3.10 24.78
N LYS A 444 -16.09 2.26 25.18
CA LYS A 444 -15.48 2.25 26.52
C LYS A 444 -14.35 3.28 26.69
N GLY A 445 -14.02 4.03 25.64
CA GLY A 445 -12.94 5.01 25.66
C GLY A 445 -11.55 4.37 25.78
N VAL A 446 -11.35 3.19 25.17
CA VAL A 446 -10.05 2.58 24.90
C VAL A 446 -9.47 3.24 23.65
N LYS A 447 -8.21 3.70 23.73
CA LYS A 447 -7.51 4.31 22.61
C LYS A 447 -7.17 3.26 21.53
N ILE A 448 -7.12 3.70 20.28
CA ILE A 448 -6.75 2.85 19.15
C ILE A 448 -5.33 3.20 18.69
N SER A 449 -4.44 2.22 18.74
CA SER A 449 -3.11 2.34 18.13
C SER A 449 -3.17 1.89 16.68
N LEU A 450 -2.59 2.65 15.75
CA LEU A 450 -2.43 2.21 14.36
C LEU A 450 -1.07 1.55 14.19
N GLY A 451 -1.08 0.30 13.74
CA GLY A 451 0.14 -0.45 13.41
C GLY A 451 0.06 -0.98 11.98
N SER A 452 1.07 -0.69 11.17
CA SER A 452 1.22 -1.31 9.85
C SER A 452 1.73 -2.75 9.94
N ASP A 453 2.53 -3.06 10.98
CA ASP A 453 3.22 -4.34 11.17
C ASP A 453 4.06 -4.65 9.91
N SER A 454 4.90 -3.66 9.61
CA SER A 454 5.66 -3.59 8.37
C SER A 454 6.87 -4.51 8.43
N HIS A 455 6.90 -5.44 7.47
CA HIS A 455 8.02 -6.32 7.15
C HIS A 455 8.56 -6.07 5.74
N ASN A 456 7.92 -5.16 5.01
CA ASN A 456 8.32 -4.68 3.70
C ASN A 456 8.07 -3.17 3.62
N LEU A 457 8.99 -2.42 3.02
CA LEU A 457 8.92 -0.96 2.92
C LEU A 457 7.59 -0.44 2.36
N CYS A 458 6.93 -1.17 1.44
CA CYS A 458 5.66 -0.72 0.87
C CYS A 458 4.51 -0.68 1.90
N GLN A 459 4.66 -1.35 3.04
CA GLN A 459 3.67 -1.45 4.11
C GLN A 459 3.73 -0.29 5.10
N VAL A 460 4.85 0.44 5.16
CA VAL A 460 5.08 1.51 6.15
C VAL A 460 3.97 2.56 6.08
N GLY A 461 3.22 2.75 7.15
CA GLY A 461 2.07 3.67 7.18
C GLY A 461 0.96 3.36 6.18
N GLU A 462 0.78 2.11 5.74
CA GLU A 462 -0.34 1.70 4.89
C GLU A 462 -1.65 1.65 5.68
N PHE A 463 -2.21 2.83 5.95
CA PHE A 463 -3.44 3.01 6.73
C PHE A 463 -4.71 3.18 5.88
N TYR A 464 -4.67 2.93 4.57
CA TYR A 464 -5.89 2.88 3.75
C TYR A 464 -6.98 1.96 4.34
N PRO A 465 -6.70 0.69 4.70
CA PRO A 465 -7.71 -0.16 5.32
C PRO A 465 -8.12 0.33 6.72
N HIS A 466 -7.19 0.89 7.51
CA HIS A 466 -7.47 1.40 8.85
C HIS A 466 -8.44 2.58 8.80
N LEU A 467 -8.19 3.57 7.94
CA LEU A 467 -9.07 4.73 7.79
C LEU A 467 -10.44 4.32 7.26
N ASN A 468 -10.51 3.40 6.29
CA ASN A 468 -11.78 2.88 5.80
C ASN A 468 -12.54 2.04 6.84
N PHE A 469 -11.82 1.39 7.75
CA PHE A 469 -12.42 0.68 8.88
C PHE A 469 -12.98 1.65 9.92
N LEU A 470 -12.20 2.67 10.30
CA LEU A 470 -12.61 3.68 11.29
C LEU A 470 -13.81 4.50 10.80
N LYS A 471 -13.86 4.88 9.51
CA LYS A 471 -15.03 5.54 8.90
C LYS A 471 -16.35 4.77 9.09
N LYS A 472 -16.32 3.45 9.30
CA LYS A 472 -17.52 2.60 9.50
C LYS A 472 -18.01 2.55 10.95
N ILE A 473 -17.18 2.96 11.90
CA ILE A 473 -17.45 2.79 13.34
C ILE A 473 -17.38 4.10 14.12
N VAL A 474 -16.71 5.12 13.60
CA VAL A 474 -16.62 6.45 14.18
C VAL A 474 -17.68 7.34 13.54
N THR A 475 -18.66 7.79 14.31
CA THR A 475 -19.78 8.61 13.79
C THR A 475 -19.68 10.07 14.22
N ASN A 476 -19.40 10.35 15.50
CA ASN A 476 -19.51 11.69 16.09
C ASN A 476 -18.23 12.15 16.85
N GLN A 477 -17.13 11.41 16.76
CA GLN A 477 -15.87 11.73 17.44
C GLN A 477 -14.83 12.12 16.41
N ARG A 478 -13.90 13.03 16.74
CA ARG A 478 -12.76 13.29 15.87
C ARG A 478 -11.78 12.12 16.00
N LEU A 479 -11.13 11.74 14.90
CA LEU A 479 -10.19 10.62 14.92
C LEU A 479 -9.05 10.85 15.94
N CYS A 480 -8.54 12.07 16.06
CA CYS A 480 -7.52 12.41 17.06
C CYS A 480 -7.98 12.14 18.51
N ASP A 481 -9.29 12.20 18.81
CA ASP A 481 -9.80 11.96 20.16
C ASP A 481 -9.79 10.46 20.51
N ILE A 482 -9.75 9.55 19.53
CA ILE A 482 -9.76 8.09 19.75
C ILE A 482 -8.41 7.42 19.49
N LEU A 483 -7.53 8.03 18.71
CA LEU A 483 -6.22 7.46 18.42
C LEU A 483 -5.29 7.62 19.63
N LEU A 484 -4.36 6.68 19.75
CA LEU A 484 -3.19 6.81 20.60
C LEU A 484 -2.23 7.82 19.96
N ASP A 485 -1.71 8.73 20.78
CA ASP A 485 -0.81 9.81 20.34
C ASP A 485 0.64 9.35 20.12
#